data_AF-Q8EX03-F1
#
_entry.id   AF-Q8EX03-F1
#
_cell.length_a   1.000
_cell.length_b   1.000
_cell.length_c   1.000
_cell.angle_alpha   90.00
_cell.angle_beta   90.00
_cell.angle_gamma   90.00
#
_symmetry.space_group_name_H-M   'P 1'
#
loop_
_entity.id
_entity.type
_entity.pdbx_description
1 polymer ?
#
loop_
_entity_poly.entity_id
_entity_poly.type
_entity_poly.pdbx_seq_one_letter_code
_entity_poly.pdbx_strand_id
1 'polypeptide(L)'
;MKQIFTIKKEQSKNRLLSFLFPLYPLKIFSSVNSIAILAVLIALRLVLQKFSIFIPAFSLSISLAWTPLIIIGWIYGPIFGLVSGIVTDSLALLMSKSTWFWLYAIQEPMLGLIASLFGYAYRLLTNKNNPNKIWSFIFFQTILLIFSSICIYILIFKVSTDIRFEGKSSLEKFLYSNSKWVILSSIIFFAVCMETLALVFFKKFSKNFIMCALIISLVCSISIIFSFVLGPISANEYYKFIHNGIDSPYFVKYGVIFYLIPRAIKESIKAPIQIYVLIVLIPIANIYINQLKMSKFLKWKIG
;
A
#
# COMPACT_ATOMS: atom_id res chain seq x y z
N MET A 1 -25.97 24.84 26.99
CA MET A 1 -25.19 23.57 26.81
C MET A 1 -25.68 22.68 25.66
N LYS A 2 -26.98 22.35 25.53
CA LYS A 2 -27.48 21.48 24.43
C LYS A 2 -27.12 21.97 23.02
N GLN A 3 -27.21 23.28 22.73
CA GLN A 3 -26.83 23.85 21.43
C GLN A 3 -25.33 23.74 21.09
N ILE A 4 -24.45 23.82 22.10
CA ILE A 4 -22.99 23.67 21.89
C ILE A 4 -22.66 22.20 21.58
N PHE A 5 -23.34 21.26 22.23
CA PHE A 5 -23.20 19.83 21.94
C PHE A 5 -23.72 19.47 20.55
N THR A 6 -24.84 20.06 20.09
CA THR A 6 -25.34 19.81 18.74
C THR A 6 -24.38 20.36 17.67
N ILE A 7 -23.86 21.58 17.85
CA ILE A 7 -22.87 22.17 16.92
C ILE A 7 -21.58 21.34 16.86
N LYS A 8 -21.05 20.88 18.00
CA LYS A 8 -19.86 19.98 18.02
C LYS A 8 -20.13 18.64 17.33
N LYS A 9 -21.32 18.07 17.52
CA LYS A 9 -21.73 16.78 16.92
C LYS A 9 -21.91 16.91 15.40
N GLU A 10 -22.39 18.05 14.93
CA GLU A 10 -22.58 18.34 13.51
C GLU A 10 -21.23 18.61 12.80
N GLN A 11 -20.32 19.33 13.46
CA GLN A 11 -18.94 19.52 12.98
C GLN A 11 -18.15 18.20 12.94
N SER A 12 -18.30 17.32 13.94
CA SER A 12 -17.62 16.02 13.94
C SER A 12 -18.16 15.09 12.86
N LYS A 13 -19.48 15.07 12.65
CA LYS A 13 -20.13 14.32 11.56
C LYS A 13 -19.63 14.77 10.19
N ASN A 14 -19.47 16.08 9.98
CA ASN A 14 -18.94 16.63 8.72
C ASN A 14 -17.46 16.28 8.50
N ARG A 15 -16.65 16.16 9.57
CA ARG A 15 -15.25 15.68 9.47
C ARG A 15 -15.17 14.20 9.12
N LEU A 16 -16.03 13.36 9.71
CA LEU A 16 -16.05 11.93 9.43
C LEU A 16 -16.55 11.64 8.01
N LEU A 17 -17.58 12.36 7.54
CA LEU A 17 -18.05 12.28 6.16
C LEU A 17 -17.01 12.76 5.16
N SER A 18 -16.30 13.86 5.43
CA SER A 18 -15.23 14.34 4.54
C SER A 18 -13.97 13.46 4.56
N PHE A 19 -13.78 12.66 5.61
CA PHE A 19 -12.77 11.60 5.65
C PHE A 19 -13.17 10.41 4.77
N LEU A 20 -14.35 9.84 5.02
CA LEU A 20 -14.84 8.65 4.32
C LEU A 20 -15.10 8.93 2.84
N PHE A 21 -15.56 10.13 2.54
CA PHE A 21 -15.90 10.62 1.22
C PHE A 21 -15.23 11.98 1.00
N PRO A 22 -13.97 12.01 0.54
CA PRO A 22 -13.20 13.23 0.34
C PRO A 22 -13.74 14.13 -0.77
N LEU A 23 -14.64 13.59 -1.59
CA LEU A 23 -15.39 14.32 -2.62
C LEU A 23 -16.78 14.74 -2.13
N TYR A 24 -17.22 14.37 -0.92
CA TYR A 24 -18.49 14.84 -0.35
C TYR A 24 -18.50 16.38 -0.26
N PRO A 25 -19.58 17.08 -0.66
CA PRO A 25 -20.90 16.54 -1.04
C PRO A 25 -21.04 16.21 -2.54
N LEU A 26 -20.00 16.26 -3.37
CA LEU A 26 -20.10 15.90 -4.79
C LEU A 26 -20.68 14.49 -4.93
N LYS A 27 -21.81 14.37 -5.63
CA LYS A 27 -22.38 13.08 -5.99
C LYS A 27 -21.44 12.44 -7.01
N ILE A 28 -20.52 11.59 -6.55
CA ILE A 28 -19.59 10.85 -7.41
C ILE A 28 -20.38 10.15 -8.53
N PHE A 29 -21.45 9.43 -8.16
CA PHE A 29 -22.33 8.78 -9.14
C PHE A 29 -23.20 9.70 -10.00
N SER A 30 -23.31 11.00 -9.68
CA SER A 30 -24.03 11.95 -10.53
C SER A 30 -23.14 12.57 -11.60
N SER A 31 -21.82 12.46 -11.46
CA SER A 31 -20.87 12.96 -12.46
C SER A 31 -20.34 11.79 -13.28
N VAL A 32 -20.85 11.67 -14.52
CA VAL A 32 -20.42 10.64 -15.49
C VAL A 32 -18.89 10.62 -15.62
N ASN A 33 -18.25 11.79 -15.62
CA ASN A 33 -16.80 11.90 -15.72
C ASN A 33 -16.04 11.22 -14.56
N SER A 34 -16.56 11.29 -13.33
CA SER A 34 -15.87 10.67 -12.19
C SER A 34 -16.03 9.15 -12.17
N ILE A 35 -17.18 8.63 -12.65
CA ILE A 35 -17.38 7.20 -12.86
C ILE A 35 -16.46 6.71 -13.98
N ALA A 36 -16.40 7.45 -15.09
CA ALA A 36 -15.55 7.10 -16.23
C ALA A 36 -14.07 6.99 -15.83
N ILE A 37 -13.55 7.94 -15.04
CA ILE A 37 -12.16 7.89 -14.57
C ILE A 37 -11.92 6.74 -13.61
N LEU A 38 -12.87 6.46 -12.71
CA LEU A 38 -12.77 5.29 -11.82
C LEU A 38 -12.68 4.00 -12.65
N ALA A 39 -13.54 3.86 -13.66
CA ALA A 39 -13.53 2.70 -14.57
C ALA A 39 -12.22 2.60 -15.36
N VAL A 40 -11.71 3.72 -15.88
CA VAL A 40 -10.42 3.77 -16.59
C VAL A 40 -9.27 3.37 -15.66
N LEU A 41 -9.24 3.82 -14.41
CA LEU A 41 -8.20 3.44 -13.45
C LEU A 41 -8.27 1.96 -13.06
N ILE A 42 -9.49 1.41 -12.91
CA ILE A 42 -9.72 -0.03 -12.68
C ILE A 42 -9.21 -0.83 -13.89
N ALA A 43 -9.57 -0.43 -15.11
CA ALA A 43 -9.10 -1.08 -16.33
C ALA A 43 -7.57 -0.99 -16.46
N LEU A 44 -6.98 0.17 -16.20
CA LEU A 44 -5.54 0.38 -16.21
C LEU A 44 -4.83 -0.54 -15.22
N ARG A 45 -5.41 -0.75 -14.03
CA ARG A 45 -4.88 -1.68 -13.04
C ARG A 45 -4.86 -3.12 -13.57
N LEU A 46 -5.94 -3.58 -14.20
CA LEU A 46 -6.03 -4.94 -14.77
C LEU A 46 -5.01 -5.13 -15.91
N VAL A 47 -4.83 -4.11 -16.75
CA VAL A 47 -3.84 -4.12 -17.83
C VAL A 47 -2.41 -4.15 -17.28
N LEU A 48 -2.08 -3.27 -16.33
CA LEU A 48 -0.75 -3.24 -15.70
C LEU A 48 -0.43 -4.50 -14.89
N GLN A 49 -1.43 -5.27 -14.48
CA GLN A 49 -1.20 -6.58 -13.86
C GLN A 49 -0.63 -7.60 -14.86
N LYS A 50 -1.02 -7.52 -16.14
CA LYS A 50 -0.51 -8.40 -17.20
C LYS A 50 0.89 -7.99 -17.65
N PHE A 51 1.20 -6.69 -17.59
CA PHE A 51 2.54 -6.17 -17.88
C PHE A 51 3.44 -6.31 -16.66
N SER A 52 4.19 -7.42 -16.59
CA SER A 52 5.18 -7.65 -15.56
C SER A 52 6.53 -7.99 -16.17
N ILE A 53 7.60 -7.36 -15.67
CA ILE A 53 8.97 -7.61 -16.10
C ILE A 53 9.48 -8.80 -15.26
N PHE A 54 9.71 -9.94 -15.91
CA PHE A 54 10.25 -11.12 -15.26
C PHE A 54 11.77 -10.99 -15.11
N ILE A 55 12.27 -11.21 -13.89
CA ILE A 55 13.69 -11.25 -13.56
C ILE A 55 14.04 -12.74 -13.34
N PRO A 56 14.70 -13.39 -14.32
CA PRO A 56 14.96 -14.83 -14.28
C PRO A 56 15.79 -15.26 -13.08
N ALA A 57 16.76 -14.44 -12.68
CA ALA A 57 17.70 -14.74 -11.59
C ALA A 57 17.02 -14.99 -10.24
N PHE A 58 15.83 -14.43 -10.01
CA PHE A 58 15.11 -14.54 -8.74
C PHE A 58 13.72 -15.16 -8.89
N SER A 59 13.31 -15.57 -10.09
CA SER A 59 11.93 -15.99 -10.41
C SER A 59 10.85 -14.97 -10.01
N LEU A 60 11.20 -13.68 -10.07
CA LEU A 60 10.32 -12.59 -9.62
C LEU A 60 9.83 -11.75 -10.78
N SER A 61 8.59 -11.29 -10.71
CA SER A 61 8.02 -10.33 -11.65
C SER A 61 7.84 -8.96 -11.01
N ILE A 62 8.31 -7.89 -11.64
CA ILE A 62 8.06 -6.51 -11.21
C ILE A 62 6.86 -5.97 -11.99
N SER A 63 5.85 -5.45 -11.28
CA SER A 63 4.71 -4.77 -11.89
C SER A 63 4.34 -3.50 -11.11
N LEU A 64 3.79 -2.53 -11.84
CA LEU A 64 3.26 -1.27 -11.30
C LEU A 64 1.73 -1.31 -11.14
N ALA A 65 1.15 -2.52 -11.05
CA ALA A 65 -0.28 -2.74 -10.98
C ALA A 65 -0.95 -2.07 -9.77
N TRP A 66 -0.20 -1.81 -8.69
CA TRP A 66 -0.71 -1.13 -7.51
C TRP A 66 -0.90 0.37 -7.70
N THR A 67 -0.25 0.99 -8.69
CA THR A 67 -0.26 2.44 -8.90
C THR A 67 -1.66 2.99 -9.14
N PRO A 68 -2.49 2.46 -10.07
CA PRO A 68 -3.82 3.03 -10.30
C PRO A 68 -4.74 2.86 -9.09
N LEU A 69 -4.62 1.75 -8.36
CA LEU A 69 -5.44 1.51 -7.16
C LEU A 69 -5.06 2.47 -6.01
N ILE A 70 -3.77 2.77 -5.85
CA ILE A 70 -3.29 3.81 -4.93
C ILE A 70 -3.90 5.17 -5.29
N ILE A 71 -3.90 5.51 -6.59
CA ILE A 71 -4.48 6.76 -7.09
C ILE A 71 -5.99 6.81 -6.78
N ILE A 72 -6.73 5.71 -6.99
CA ILE A 72 -8.15 5.64 -6.63
C ILE A 72 -8.36 5.93 -5.15
N GLY A 73 -7.64 5.22 -4.26
CA GLY A 73 -7.75 5.42 -2.81
C GLY A 73 -7.41 6.85 -2.39
N TRP A 74 -6.36 7.43 -2.97
CA TRP A 74 -5.91 8.79 -2.68
C TRP A 74 -6.94 9.87 -3.09
N ILE A 75 -7.60 9.67 -4.25
CA ILE A 75 -8.57 10.61 -4.80
C ILE A 75 -9.95 10.47 -4.16
N TYR A 76 -10.50 9.25 -4.22
CA TYR A 76 -11.91 8.95 -3.92
C TYR A 76 -12.14 8.56 -2.47
N GLY A 77 -11.09 8.30 -1.69
CA GLY A 77 -11.18 8.00 -0.26
C GLY A 77 -11.31 6.52 0.08
N PRO A 78 -11.45 6.20 1.38
CA PRO A 78 -11.34 4.83 1.89
C PRO A 78 -12.40 3.89 1.36
N ILE A 79 -13.66 4.35 1.28
CA ILE A 79 -14.77 3.48 0.86
C ILE A 79 -14.60 3.08 -0.61
N PHE A 80 -14.34 4.05 -1.48
CA PHE A 80 -14.11 3.77 -2.90
C PHE A 80 -12.80 3.03 -3.15
N GLY A 81 -11.74 3.29 -2.37
CA GLY A 81 -10.50 2.51 -2.40
C GLY A 81 -10.74 1.04 -2.05
N LEU A 82 -11.51 0.78 -0.99
CA LEU A 82 -11.85 -0.59 -0.57
C LEU A 82 -12.71 -1.30 -1.63
N VAL A 83 -13.81 -0.66 -2.06
CA VAL A 83 -14.74 -1.24 -3.05
C VAL A 83 -14.04 -1.49 -4.38
N SER A 84 -13.24 -0.53 -4.87
CA SER A 84 -12.47 -0.72 -6.11
C SER A 84 -11.48 -1.87 -5.99
N GLY A 85 -10.83 -2.06 -4.84
CA GLY A 85 -9.96 -3.21 -4.58
C GLY A 85 -10.71 -4.55 -4.63
N ILE A 86 -11.93 -4.62 -4.09
CA ILE A 86 -12.76 -5.84 -4.17
C ILE A 86 -13.10 -6.14 -5.63
N VAL A 87 -13.53 -5.11 -6.37
CA VAL A 87 -13.91 -5.23 -7.77
C VAL A 87 -12.71 -5.65 -8.62
N THR A 88 -11.53 -5.05 -8.40
CA THR A 88 -10.33 -5.37 -9.19
C THR A 88 -9.83 -6.78 -8.94
N ASP A 89 -9.86 -7.27 -7.71
CA ASP A 89 -9.50 -8.65 -7.38
C ASP A 89 -10.48 -9.64 -8.01
N SER A 90 -11.78 -9.39 -7.86
CA SER A 90 -12.83 -10.25 -8.42
C SER A 90 -12.74 -10.34 -9.95
N LEU A 91 -12.52 -9.21 -10.62
CA LEU A 91 -12.34 -9.18 -12.08
C LEU A 91 -11.04 -9.87 -12.50
N ALA A 92 -9.95 -9.68 -11.75
CA ALA A 92 -8.68 -10.36 -12.03
C ALA A 92 -8.80 -11.88 -11.87
N LEU A 93 -9.56 -12.34 -10.88
CA LEU A 93 -9.89 -13.75 -10.73
C LEU A 93 -10.72 -14.24 -11.92
N LEU A 94 -11.77 -13.55 -12.33
CA LEU A 94 -12.57 -13.96 -13.49
C LEU A 94 -11.74 -14.03 -14.78
N MET A 95 -10.72 -13.19 -14.92
CA MET A 95 -9.80 -13.18 -16.06
C MET A 95 -8.63 -14.16 -15.94
N SER A 96 -8.45 -14.84 -14.81
CA SER A 96 -7.35 -15.78 -14.57
C SER A 96 -7.87 -17.15 -14.17
N LYS A 97 -7.21 -18.23 -14.60
CA LYS A 97 -7.61 -19.60 -14.22
C LYS A 97 -7.14 -19.98 -12.81
N SER A 98 -6.96 -19.02 -11.91
CA SER A 98 -6.40 -19.22 -10.58
C SER A 98 -7.48 -19.64 -9.58
N THR A 99 -7.08 -20.35 -8.52
CA THR A 99 -7.96 -20.60 -7.37
C THR A 99 -8.14 -19.33 -6.56
N TRP A 100 -9.36 -19.12 -6.05
CA TRP A 100 -9.64 -18.00 -5.16
C TRP A 100 -9.09 -18.29 -3.76
N PHE A 101 -8.38 -17.33 -3.19
CA PHE A 101 -7.87 -17.41 -1.82
C PHE A 101 -8.08 -16.07 -1.11
N TRP A 102 -8.84 -16.10 -0.03
CA TRP A 102 -9.32 -14.90 0.67
C TRP A 102 -8.19 -13.98 1.16
N LEU A 103 -7.05 -14.54 1.58
CA LEU A 103 -5.93 -13.76 2.11
C LEU A 103 -5.12 -13.06 0.99
N TYR A 104 -5.25 -13.51 -0.26
CA TYR A 104 -4.81 -12.73 -1.42
C TYR A 104 -5.86 -11.69 -1.80
N ALA A 105 -7.14 -12.06 -1.79
CA ALA A 105 -8.25 -11.18 -2.15
C ALA A 105 -8.33 -9.92 -1.27
N ILE A 106 -8.02 -10.04 0.03
CA ILE A 106 -8.08 -8.90 0.97
C ILE A 106 -6.96 -7.86 0.77
N GLN A 107 -5.89 -8.20 0.04
CA GLN A 107 -4.73 -7.32 -0.10
C GLN A 107 -5.06 -6.07 -0.92
N GLU A 108 -5.82 -6.21 -2.01
CA GLU A 108 -6.19 -5.09 -2.87
C GLU A 108 -7.13 -4.08 -2.18
N PRO A 109 -8.23 -4.52 -1.53
CA PRO A 109 -9.08 -3.61 -0.73
C PRO A 109 -8.29 -2.86 0.33
N MET A 110 -7.41 -3.56 1.05
CA MET A 110 -6.60 -2.93 2.11
C MET A 110 -5.58 -1.95 1.55
N LEU A 111 -5.02 -2.21 0.37
CA LEU A 111 -4.12 -1.28 -0.31
C LEU A 111 -4.84 0.02 -0.68
N GLY A 112 -6.05 -0.06 -1.22
CA GLY A 112 -6.89 1.10 -1.50
C GLY A 112 -7.24 1.90 -0.24
N LEU A 113 -7.53 1.19 0.86
CA LEU A 113 -7.79 1.80 2.17
C LEU A 113 -6.55 2.54 2.69
N ILE A 114 -5.38 1.90 2.72
CA ILE A 114 -4.15 2.53 3.22
C ILE A 114 -3.80 3.77 2.38
N ALA A 115 -3.87 3.67 1.04
CA ALA A 115 -3.66 4.81 0.16
C ALA A 115 -4.58 6.01 0.49
N SER A 116 -5.83 5.73 0.83
CA SER A 116 -6.77 6.78 1.23
C SER A 116 -6.44 7.45 2.55
N LEU A 117 -5.89 6.72 3.53
CA LEU A 117 -5.47 7.28 4.82
C LEU A 117 -4.36 8.31 4.62
N PHE A 118 -3.38 7.98 3.78
CA PHE A 118 -2.30 8.90 3.42
C PHE A 118 -2.79 10.08 2.59
N GLY A 119 -3.72 9.85 1.64
CA GLY A 119 -4.35 10.93 0.87
C GLY A 119 -5.14 11.90 1.75
N TYR A 120 -5.80 11.41 2.80
CA TYR A 120 -6.46 12.25 3.79
C TYR A 120 -5.47 13.00 4.68
N ALA A 121 -4.42 12.32 5.16
CA ALA A 121 -3.35 12.96 5.93
C ALA A 121 -2.71 14.11 5.14
N TYR A 122 -2.50 13.92 3.83
CA TYR A 122 -2.01 14.97 2.93
C TYR A 122 -2.95 16.19 2.93
N ARG A 123 -4.26 15.97 2.77
CA ARG A 123 -5.24 17.07 2.77
C ARG A 123 -5.24 17.83 4.10
N LEU A 124 -5.18 17.13 5.23
CA LEU A 124 -5.12 17.76 6.55
C LEU A 124 -3.85 18.59 6.76
N LEU A 125 -2.70 18.08 6.34
CA LEU A 125 -1.41 18.74 6.50
C LEU A 125 -1.27 19.95 5.57
N THR A 126 -1.84 19.87 4.37
CA THR A 126 -1.76 20.95 3.37
C THR A 126 -2.78 22.07 3.63
N ASN A 127 -3.88 21.79 4.34
CA ASN A 127 -4.91 22.80 4.65
C ASN A 127 -4.52 23.77 5.78
N LYS A 128 -3.35 23.59 6.41
CA LYS A 128 -2.84 24.51 7.43
C LYS A 128 -2.03 25.64 6.76
N ASN A 129 -2.29 26.89 7.15
CA ASN A 129 -1.63 28.09 6.62
C ASN A 129 -0.08 28.04 6.71
N ASN A 130 0.49 27.23 7.60
CA ASN A 130 1.92 26.92 7.65
C ASN A 130 2.12 25.40 7.82
N PRO A 131 2.41 24.66 6.74
CA PRO A 131 2.72 23.26 6.87
C PRO A 131 4.17 23.07 7.36
N ASN A 132 4.32 22.57 8.58
CA ASN A 132 5.64 22.29 9.14
C ASN A 132 6.27 21.06 8.48
N LYS A 133 7.27 21.28 7.61
CA LYS A 133 8.02 20.22 6.91
C LYS A 133 8.62 19.20 7.88
N ILE A 134 9.12 19.67 9.02
CA ILE A 134 9.74 18.84 10.07
C ILE A 134 8.76 17.77 10.57
N TRP A 135 7.49 18.12 10.81
CA TRP A 135 6.49 17.16 11.27
C TRP A 135 6.19 16.08 10.24
N SER A 136 6.22 16.42 8.94
CA SER A 136 6.01 15.43 7.87
C SER A 136 7.20 14.47 7.76
N PHE A 137 8.41 14.95 8.00
CA PHE A 137 9.60 14.12 8.08
C PHE A 137 9.56 13.19 9.30
N ILE A 138 9.25 13.72 10.49
CA ILE A 138 9.08 12.92 11.71
C ILE A 138 8.02 11.84 11.50
N PHE A 139 6.88 12.19 10.89
CA PHE A 139 5.82 11.24 10.58
C PHE A 139 6.28 10.11 9.64
N PHE A 140 7.08 10.44 8.62
CA PHE A 140 7.68 9.42 7.77
C PHE A 140 8.62 8.49 8.57
N GLN A 141 9.49 9.06 9.40
CA GLN A 141 10.43 8.30 10.23
C GLN A 141 9.73 7.38 11.23
N THR A 142 8.70 7.87 11.91
CA THR A 142 7.93 7.06 12.86
C THR A 142 7.23 5.90 12.16
N ILE A 143 6.65 6.13 10.97
CA ILE A 143 6.05 5.06 10.17
C ILE A 143 7.10 4.03 9.77
N LEU A 144 8.23 4.46 9.22
CA LEU A 144 9.27 3.54 8.78
C LEU A 144 9.74 2.64 9.93
N LEU A 145 10.04 3.24 11.10
CA LEU A 145 10.49 2.51 12.29
C LEU A 145 9.41 1.58 12.89
N ILE A 146 8.17 2.06 13.01
CA ILE A 146 7.08 1.27 13.60
C ILE A 146 6.75 0.08 12.70
N PHE A 147 6.59 0.29 11.38
CA PHE A 147 6.26 -0.82 10.49
C PHE A 147 7.43 -1.80 10.33
N SER A 148 8.68 -1.32 10.27
CA SER A 148 9.84 -2.22 10.23
C SER A 148 9.98 -3.05 11.50
N SER A 149 9.78 -2.45 12.68
CA SER A 149 9.87 -3.17 13.96
C SER A 149 8.75 -4.20 14.12
N ILE A 150 7.51 -3.86 13.77
CA ILE A 150 6.40 -4.81 13.74
C ILE A 150 6.69 -5.96 12.77
N CYS A 151 7.22 -5.66 11.59
CA CYS A 151 7.57 -6.68 10.60
C CYS A 151 8.63 -7.64 11.12
N ILE A 152 9.70 -7.12 11.72
CA ILE A 152 10.76 -7.93 12.35
C ILE A 152 10.17 -8.81 13.44
N TYR A 153 9.34 -8.24 14.34
CA TYR A 153 8.72 -8.98 15.43
C TYR A 153 7.86 -10.16 14.93
N ILE A 154 6.94 -9.89 13.99
CA ILE A 154 6.04 -10.91 13.45
C ILE A 154 6.83 -12.04 12.77
N LEU A 155 7.83 -11.69 11.95
CA LEU A 155 8.59 -12.68 11.19
C LEU A 155 9.50 -13.52 12.11
N ILE A 156 10.17 -12.90 13.10
CA ILE A 156 10.99 -13.64 14.07
C ILE A 156 10.11 -14.58 14.90
N PHE A 157 8.94 -14.12 15.35
CA PHE A 157 8.00 -14.96 16.09
C PHE A 157 7.57 -16.18 15.27
N LYS A 158 7.14 -15.98 14.02
CA LYS A 158 6.76 -17.07 13.10
C LYS A 158 7.91 -18.04 12.78
N VAL A 159 9.15 -17.56 12.71
CA VAL A 159 10.31 -18.45 12.52
C VAL A 159 10.60 -19.28 13.75
N SER A 160 10.43 -18.71 14.95
CA SER A 160 10.72 -19.43 16.20
C SER A 160 9.78 -20.61 16.47
N THR A 161 8.58 -20.61 15.87
CA THR A 161 7.59 -21.68 16.02
C THR A 161 7.80 -22.86 15.06
N ASP A 162 8.46 -22.64 13.91
CA ASP A 162 8.60 -23.64 12.84
C ASP A 162 10.03 -24.22 12.79
N ILE A 163 10.32 -25.23 13.64
CA ILE A 163 11.68 -25.78 13.85
C ILE A 163 12.00 -26.99 12.92
N ARG A 164 11.14 -27.34 11.97
CA ARG A 164 11.18 -28.67 11.32
C ARG A 164 11.97 -28.75 10.00
N PHE A 165 13.09 -28.04 9.85
CA PHE A 165 13.86 -28.09 8.59
C PHE A 165 15.18 -28.86 8.69
N GLU A 166 15.32 -29.88 7.84
CA GLU A 166 16.59 -30.50 7.48
C GLU A 166 17.01 -30.01 6.08
N GLY A 167 17.99 -29.10 6.02
CA GLY A 167 18.51 -28.57 4.76
C GLY A 167 19.31 -29.59 3.97
N LYS A 168 19.17 -29.59 2.63
CA LYS A 168 19.92 -30.50 1.75
C LYS A 168 21.28 -29.92 1.32
N SER A 169 21.40 -28.60 1.20
CA SER A 169 22.65 -27.92 0.81
C SER A 169 23.33 -27.20 1.99
N SER A 170 24.64 -26.99 1.90
CA SER A 170 25.43 -26.27 2.93
C SER A 170 24.94 -24.84 3.14
N LEU A 171 24.57 -24.16 2.04
CA LEU A 171 24.03 -22.79 2.06
C LEU A 171 22.64 -22.73 2.70
N GLU A 172 21.78 -23.72 2.44
CA GLU A 172 20.46 -23.83 3.10
C GLU A 172 20.61 -24.07 4.61
N LYS A 173 21.54 -24.93 5.03
CA LYS A 173 21.83 -25.18 6.45
C LYS A 173 22.35 -23.93 7.15
N PHE A 174 23.26 -23.18 6.52
CA PHE A 174 23.78 -21.92 7.06
C PHE A 174 22.68 -20.86 7.20
N LEU A 175 21.87 -20.64 6.16
CA LEU A 175 20.78 -19.67 6.18
C LEU A 175 19.70 -20.06 7.19
N TYR A 176 19.44 -21.36 7.39
CA TYR A 176 18.50 -21.83 8.40
C TYR A 176 19.00 -21.54 9.83
N SER A 177 20.24 -21.92 10.12
CA SER A 177 20.90 -21.66 11.42
C SER A 177 20.89 -20.17 11.76
N ASN A 178 20.99 -19.31 10.74
CA ASN A 178 21.09 -17.86 10.90
C ASN A 178 19.83 -17.11 10.44
N SER A 179 18.68 -17.79 10.34
CA SER A 179 17.45 -17.25 9.75
C SER A 179 16.98 -15.94 10.38
N LYS A 180 17.10 -15.80 11.71
CA LYS A 180 16.80 -14.54 12.43
C LYS A 180 17.66 -13.36 11.95
N TRP A 181 18.96 -13.60 11.77
CA TRP A 181 19.91 -12.59 11.30
C TRP A 181 19.68 -12.22 9.84
N VAL A 182 19.29 -13.21 9.02
CA VAL A 182 18.93 -12.99 7.61
C VAL A 182 17.69 -12.12 7.48
N ILE A 183 16.64 -12.39 8.28
CA ILE A 183 15.44 -11.54 8.34
C ILE A 183 15.82 -10.12 8.71
N LEU A 184 16.56 -9.96 9.81
CA LEU A 184 16.98 -8.67 10.31
C LEU A 184 17.78 -7.90 9.24
N SER A 185 18.77 -8.55 8.63
CA SER A 185 19.60 -7.97 7.58
C SER A 185 18.77 -7.51 6.37
N SER A 186 17.83 -8.33 5.90
CA SER A 186 16.99 -8.00 4.73
C SER A 186 16.08 -6.78 4.98
N ILE A 187 15.51 -6.67 6.17
CA ILE A 187 14.61 -5.55 6.53
C ILE A 187 15.43 -4.28 6.77
N ILE A 188 16.58 -4.38 7.45
CA ILE A 188 17.50 -3.25 7.62
C ILE A 188 17.99 -2.75 6.27
N PHE A 189 18.38 -3.66 5.36
CA PHE A 189 18.79 -3.30 4.01
C PHE A 189 17.71 -2.50 3.29
N PHE A 190 16.46 -2.98 3.28
CA PHE A 190 15.35 -2.25 2.70
C PHE A 190 15.14 -0.88 3.37
N ALA A 191 15.15 -0.81 4.69
CA ALA A 191 14.98 0.44 5.44
C ALA A 191 16.04 1.48 5.08
N VAL A 192 17.32 1.06 5.01
CA VAL A 192 18.44 1.94 4.60
C VAL A 192 18.30 2.38 3.15
N CYS A 193 17.93 1.48 2.23
CA CYS A 193 17.65 1.85 0.85
C CYS A 193 16.51 2.89 0.76
N MET A 194 15.42 2.69 1.49
CA MET A 194 14.30 3.63 1.49
C MET A 194 14.66 4.98 2.11
N GLU A 195 15.46 4.99 3.18
CA GLU A 195 15.93 6.23 3.81
C GLU A 195 16.85 7.04 2.89
N THR A 196 17.83 6.38 2.27
CA THR A 196 18.74 7.04 1.32
C THR A 196 17.97 7.62 0.13
N LEU A 197 17.01 6.88 -0.42
CA LEU A 197 16.12 7.37 -1.48
C LEU A 197 15.26 8.54 -1.01
N ALA A 198 14.70 8.47 0.20
CA ALA A 198 13.87 9.53 0.75
C ALA A 198 14.65 10.86 0.83
N LEU A 199 15.90 10.82 1.31
CA LEU A 199 16.77 11.99 1.35
C LEU A 199 17.04 12.58 -0.05
N VAL A 200 17.27 11.74 -1.05
CA VAL A 200 17.45 12.17 -2.45
C VAL A 200 16.18 12.86 -2.98
N PHE A 201 15.01 12.24 -2.78
CA PHE A 201 13.73 12.80 -3.24
C PHE A 201 13.39 14.10 -2.51
N PHE A 202 13.66 14.20 -1.21
CA PHE A 202 13.43 15.41 -0.42
C PHE A 202 14.26 16.60 -0.88
N LYS A 203 15.52 16.37 -1.27
CA LYS A 203 16.36 17.40 -1.88
C LYS A 203 15.79 17.86 -3.22
N LYS A 204 15.35 16.91 -4.07
CA LYS A 204 14.85 17.21 -5.42
C LYS A 204 13.48 17.91 -5.44
N PHE A 205 12.59 17.57 -4.52
CA PHE A 205 11.19 18.04 -4.52
C PHE A 205 10.87 18.95 -3.32
N SER A 206 11.74 19.92 -3.04
CA SER A 206 11.64 20.82 -1.88
C SER A 206 10.35 21.65 -1.80
N LYS A 207 9.74 21.97 -2.96
CA LYS A 207 8.47 22.70 -3.08
C LYS A 207 7.26 21.84 -2.70
N ASN A 208 7.27 20.55 -3.05
CA ASN A 208 6.19 19.59 -2.77
C ASN A 208 6.60 18.57 -1.69
N PHE A 209 7.36 19.03 -0.69
CA PHE A 209 8.01 18.17 0.31
C PHE A 209 7.03 17.25 1.04
N ILE A 210 5.91 17.79 1.53
CA ILE A 210 4.91 17.05 2.30
C ILE A 210 4.32 15.91 1.46
N MET A 211 4.00 16.21 0.20
CA MET A 211 3.46 15.23 -0.72
C MET A 211 4.47 14.10 -0.97
N CYS A 212 5.74 14.44 -1.22
CA CYS A 212 6.79 13.44 -1.37
C CYS A 212 6.95 12.59 -0.10
N ALA A 213 6.99 13.20 1.08
CA ALA A 213 7.13 12.49 2.36
C ALA A 213 6.00 11.48 2.57
N LEU A 214 4.75 11.88 2.28
CA LEU A 214 3.60 11.00 2.42
C LEU A 214 3.55 9.91 1.35
N ILE A 215 3.96 10.19 0.11
CA ILE A 215 4.03 9.16 -0.95
C ILE A 215 5.11 8.12 -0.62
N ILE A 216 6.29 8.57 -0.20
CA ILE A 216 7.37 7.66 0.20
C ILE A 216 6.91 6.82 1.39
N SER A 217 6.31 7.46 2.40
CA SER A 217 5.77 6.77 3.57
C SER A 217 4.70 5.74 3.20
N LEU A 218 3.77 6.11 2.32
CA LEU A 218 2.74 5.23 1.79
C LEU A 218 3.33 4.00 1.10
N VAL A 219 4.28 4.19 0.18
CA VAL A 219 4.90 3.07 -0.56
C VAL A 219 5.69 2.18 0.40
N CYS A 220 6.45 2.75 1.34
CA CYS A 220 7.13 1.98 2.38
C CYS A 220 6.15 1.13 3.19
N SER A 221 5.05 1.72 3.69
CA SER A 221 4.04 1.00 4.46
C SER A 221 3.43 -0.15 3.67
N ILE A 222 3.04 0.09 2.41
CA ILE A 222 2.46 -0.94 1.54
C ILE A 222 3.47 -2.07 1.29
N SER A 223 4.73 -1.76 0.99
CA SER A 223 5.77 -2.79 0.78
C SER A 223 6.03 -3.60 2.06
N ILE A 224 6.10 -2.96 3.23
CA ILE A 224 6.31 -3.70 4.49
C ILE A 224 5.11 -4.60 4.81
N ILE A 225 3.89 -4.07 4.77
CA ILE A 225 2.67 -4.80 5.15
C ILE A 225 2.39 -5.94 4.16
N PHE A 226 2.30 -5.64 2.86
CA PHE A 226 1.85 -6.61 1.86
C PHE A 226 2.98 -7.47 1.32
N SER A 227 4.17 -6.90 1.14
CA SER A 227 5.29 -7.66 0.60
C SER A 227 6.01 -8.45 1.69
N PHE A 228 6.41 -7.84 2.81
CA PHE A 228 7.25 -8.53 3.81
C PHE A 228 6.47 -9.30 4.87
N VAL A 229 5.32 -8.78 5.34
CA VAL A 229 4.53 -9.47 6.37
C VAL A 229 3.52 -10.43 5.74
N LEU A 230 2.54 -9.91 5.02
CA LEU A 230 1.46 -10.73 4.46
C LEU A 230 1.95 -11.68 3.37
N GLY A 231 3.02 -11.34 2.67
CA GLY A 231 3.62 -12.21 1.66
C GLY A 231 3.98 -13.60 2.14
N PRO A 232 4.99 -13.71 3.03
CA PRO A 232 5.39 -14.99 3.61
C PRO A 232 4.24 -15.72 4.31
N ILE A 233 3.36 -14.98 5.01
CA ILE A 233 2.20 -15.56 5.70
C ILE A 233 1.22 -16.16 4.70
N SER A 234 0.80 -15.38 3.69
CA SER A 234 -0.17 -15.82 2.70
C SER A 234 0.33 -16.97 1.83
N ALA A 235 1.62 -16.98 1.48
CA ALA A 235 2.21 -18.12 0.77
C ALA A 235 2.11 -19.42 1.57
N ASN A 236 2.36 -19.37 2.89
CA ASN A 236 2.25 -20.55 3.74
C ASN A 236 0.79 -21.00 3.90
N GLU A 237 -0.13 -20.08 4.21
CA GLU A 237 -1.55 -20.41 4.36
C GLU A 237 -2.17 -20.90 3.04
N TYR A 238 -1.74 -20.36 1.90
CA TYR A 238 -2.18 -20.83 0.59
C TYR A 238 -1.70 -22.26 0.29
N TYR A 239 -0.47 -22.60 0.69
CA TYR A 239 0.03 -23.97 0.59
C TYR A 239 -0.85 -24.94 1.39
N LYS A 240 -1.17 -24.59 2.64
CA LYS A 240 -2.08 -25.37 3.50
C LYS A 240 -3.46 -25.51 2.87
N PHE A 241 -3.98 -24.43 2.29
CA PHE A 241 -5.28 -24.41 1.61
C PHE A 241 -5.34 -25.39 0.44
N ILE A 242 -4.30 -25.47 -0.39
CA ILE A 242 -4.25 -26.42 -1.52
C ILE A 242 -4.06 -27.87 -1.06
N HIS A 243 -3.29 -28.09 0.01
CA HIS A 243 -2.91 -29.43 0.48
C HIS A 243 -3.76 -29.91 1.67
N ASN A 244 -5.04 -29.52 1.72
CA ASN A 244 -6.01 -29.99 2.72
C ASN A 244 -5.55 -29.83 4.18
N GLY A 245 -4.92 -28.71 4.50
CA GLY A 245 -4.48 -28.38 5.86
C GLY A 245 -3.12 -28.97 6.25
N ILE A 246 -2.41 -29.63 5.34
CA ILE A 246 -1.04 -30.10 5.59
C ILE A 246 -0.11 -28.89 5.65
N ASP A 247 0.52 -28.70 6.82
CA ASP A 247 1.56 -27.70 7.00
C ASP A 247 2.71 -27.95 6.04
N SER A 248 3.20 -26.88 5.39
CA SER A 248 4.42 -26.99 4.62
C SER A 248 5.57 -27.38 5.55
N PRO A 249 6.29 -28.49 5.31
CA PRO A 249 7.44 -28.89 6.13
C PRO A 249 8.64 -27.94 5.98
N TYR A 250 8.46 -26.81 5.29
CA TYR A 250 9.53 -25.98 4.75
C TYR A 250 9.24 -24.48 4.90
N PHE A 251 8.45 -24.02 5.89
CA PHE A 251 8.16 -22.58 6.06
C PHE A 251 9.42 -21.70 6.16
N VAL A 252 10.47 -22.13 6.88
CA VAL A 252 11.73 -21.36 6.95
C VAL A 252 12.45 -21.33 5.60
N LYS A 253 12.40 -22.43 4.84
CA LYS A 253 12.95 -22.47 3.47
C LYS A 253 12.13 -21.57 2.53
N TYR A 254 10.82 -21.78 2.44
CA TYR A 254 9.96 -21.07 1.48
C TYR A 254 9.66 -19.63 1.89
N GLY A 255 9.26 -19.37 3.13
CA GLY A 255 8.82 -18.05 3.60
C GLY A 255 9.96 -17.05 3.84
N VAL A 256 11.09 -17.50 4.38
CA VAL A 256 12.22 -16.61 4.71
C VAL A 256 13.25 -16.58 3.59
N ILE A 257 13.75 -17.75 3.16
CA ILE A 257 14.86 -17.80 2.20
C ILE A 257 14.38 -17.56 0.76
N PHE A 258 13.34 -18.26 0.32
CA PHE A 258 12.81 -18.10 -1.05
C PHE A 258 11.90 -16.88 -1.23
N TYR A 259 11.22 -16.42 -0.17
CA TYR A 259 10.26 -15.33 -0.31
C TYR A 259 10.81 -14.00 0.20
N LEU A 260 11.32 -13.92 1.44
CA LEU A 260 11.69 -12.62 2.02
C LEU A 260 12.90 -11.97 1.33
N ILE A 261 14.01 -12.70 1.12
CA ILE A 261 15.24 -12.13 0.53
C ILE A 261 14.98 -11.64 -0.90
N PRO A 262 14.43 -12.47 -1.82
CA PRO A 262 14.22 -12.01 -3.19
C PRO A 262 13.20 -10.86 -3.23
N ARG A 263 12.22 -10.86 -2.33
CA ARG A 263 11.21 -9.81 -2.25
C ARG A 263 11.74 -8.51 -1.67
N ALA A 264 12.67 -8.55 -0.72
CA ALA A 264 13.38 -7.37 -0.23
C ALA A 264 14.16 -6.71 -1.39
N ILE A 265 14.91 -7.49 -2.16
CA ILE A 265 15.63 -6.99 -3.34
C ILE A 265 14.65 -6.39 -4.37
N LYS A 266 13.59 -7.11 -4.70
CA LYS A 266 12.56 -6.66 -5.65
C LYS A 266 11.88 -5.37 -5.21
N GLU A 267 11.46 -5.28 -3.94
CA GLU A 267 10.78 -4.09 -3.43
C GLU A 267 11.74 -2.91 -3.34
N SER A 268 13.03 -3.11 -3.03
CA SER A 268 14.05 -2.05 -3.09
C SER A 268 14.22 -1.44 -4.48
N ILE A 269 13.94 -2.19 -5.56
CA ILE A 269 13.97 -1.69 -6.95
C ILE A 269 12.61 -1.11 -7.36
N LYS A 270 11.52 -1.82 -7.05
CA LYS A 270 10.15 -1.44 -7.44
C LYS A 270 9.68 -0.17 -6.74
N ALA A 271 9.95 -0.03 -5.44
CA ALA A 271 9.48 1.09 -4.62
C ALA A 271 9.93 2.46 -5.16
N PRO A 272 11.22 2.71 -5.49
CA PRO A 272 11.63 3.99 -6.06
C PRO A 272 10.95 4.33 -7.38
N ILE A 273 10.77 3.34 -8.27
CA ILE A 273 10.05 3.53 -9.54
C ILE A 273 8.60 3.93 -9.25
N GLN A 274 7.94 3.23 -8.34
CA GLN A 274 6.57 3.49 -7.95
C GLN A 274 6.40 4.86 -7.28
N ILE A 275 7.33 5.26 -6.40
CA ILE A 275 7.36 6.58 -5.78
C ILE A 275 7.47 7.68 -6.84
N TYR A 276 8.40 7.53 -7.78
CA TYR A 276 8.58 8.51 -8.85
C TYR A 276 7.31 8.69 -9.68
N VAL A 277 6.70 7.58 -10.11
CA VAL A 277 5.45 7.59 -10.87
C VAL A 277 4.32 8.26 -10.07
N LEU A 278 4.18 7.94 -8.79
CA LEU A 278 3.15 8.55 -7.93
C LEU A 278 3.37 10.04 -7.67
N ILE A 279 4.62 10.48 -7.49
CA ILE A 279 4.97 11.91 -7.32
C ILE A 279 4.53 12.72 -8.55
N VAL A 280 4.57 12.12 -9.74
CA VAL A 280 4.13 12.78 -10.99
C VAL A 280 2.61 12.71 -11.15
N LEU A 281 2.00 11.55 -10.92
CA LEU A 281 0.57 11.34 -11.20
C LEU A 281 -0.36 11.97 -10.14
N ILE A 282 0.03 12.01 -8.87
CA ILE A 282 -0.83 12.54 -7.79
C ILE A 282 -1.11 14.05 -7.96
N PRO A 283 -0.15 14.93 -8.30
CA PRO A 283 -0.44 16.32 -8.64
C PRO A 283 -1.45 16.47 -9.77
N ILE A 284 -1.32 15.69 -10.84
CA ILE A 284 -2.22 15.70 -11.99
C ILE A 284 -3.63 15.31 -11.54
N ALA A 285 -3.74 14.23 -10.75
CA ALA A 285 -4.99 13.81 -10.14
C ALA A 285 -5.61 14.89 -9.23
N ASN A 286 -4.80 15.59 -8.43
CA ASN A 286 -5.26 16.65 -7.53
C ASN A 286 -5.80 17.87 -8.30
N ILE A 287 -5.17 18.25 -9.42
CA ILE A 287 -5.68 19.32 -10.30
C ILE A 287 -7.10 18.97 -10.77
N TYR A 288 -7.30 17.73 -11.21
CA TYR A 288 -8.60 17.25 -11.66
C TYR A 288 -9.66 17.26 -10.55
N ILE A 289 -9.32 16.83 -9.32
CA ILE A 289 -10.23 16.93 -8.16
C ILE A 289 -10.65 18.37 -7.91
N ASN A 290 -9.70 19.30 -7.98
CA ASN A 290 -9.98 20.72 -7.73
C ASN A 290 -10.92 21.29 -8.81
N GLN A 291 -10.73 20.91 -10.08
CA GLN A 291 -11.66 21.27 -11.15
C GLN A 291 -13.07 20.71 -10.91
N LEU A 292 -13.18 19.45 -10.48
CA LEU A 292 -14.47 18.84 -10.12
C LEU A 292 -15.16 19.59 -8.98
N LYS A 293 -14.43 20.00 -7.94
CA LYS A 293 -14.97 20.77 -6.80
C LYS A 293 -15.45 22.17 -7.19
N MET A 294 -14.80 22.79 -8.17
CA MET A 294 -15.16 24.13 -8.67
C MET A 294 -16.42 24.11 -9.55
N SER A 295 -16.77 22.96 -10.13
CA SER A 295 -18.00 22.83 -10.93
C SER A 295 -19.24 22.99 -10.04
N LYS A 296 -19.94 24.13 -10.19
CA LYS A 296 -21.11 24.52 -9.36
C LYS A 296 -22.29 23.53 -9.46
N PHE A 297 -22.36 22.73 -10.52
CA PHE A 297 -23.45 21.78 -10.78
C PHE A 297 -23.45 20.52 -9.90
N LEU A 298 -22.37 20.26 -9.14
CA LEU A 298 -22.23 19.03 -8.34
C LEU A 298 -22.42 19.24 -6.82
N LYS A 299 -22.65 20.47 -6.36
CA LYS A 299 -22.95 20.74 -4.95
C LYS A 299 -24.41 20.38 -4.66
N TRP A 300 -24.67 19.74 -3.51
CA TRP A 300 -26.05 19.48 -3.08
C TRP A 300 -26.78 20.83 -3.00
N LYS A 301 -27.92 20.94 -3.69
CA LYS A 301 -28.92 21.93 -3.29
C LYS A 301 -29.39 21.48 -1.91
N ILE A 302 -28.98 22.22 -0.89
CA ILE A 302 -29.62 22.15 0.42
C ILE A 302 -30.97 22.82 0.17
N GLY A 303 -31.97 21.99 -0.12
CA GLY A 303 -33.38 22.38 -0.10
C GLY A 303 -33.87 22.37 1.33
#